data_AF-A0A949YM43-F1
#
_entry.id   AF-A0A949YM43-F1
#
_cell.length_a   1.000
_cell.length_b   1.000
_cell.length_c   1.000
_cell.angle_alpha   90.00
_cell.angle_beta   90.00
_cell.angle_gamma   90.00
#
_symmetry.space_group_name_H-M   'P 1'
#
loop_
_entity.id
_entity.type
_entity.pdbx_description
1 polymer ?
#
loop_
_entity_poly.entity_id
_entity_poly.type
_entity_poly.pdbx_seq_one_letter_code
_entity_poly.pdbx_strand_id
1 'polypeptide(L)'
;MPPLAFDLRRQLESVVVQARDKSETAARAALQRWAVAAAKPFGHFSLADRAFRKQLRARGIQAGDRRNPDDSQEIDQLTQELAYEYWHRMLFARFLAENHLLMHPDGVVVTLAECEELAPSERAPNGFVLAARYASRMLPQIFRIDDVLLDVELPANDRLPLERLLAGLPSQVFTADDSLGWVYQFWQSKKKDEVNKSGQKIDGRSLPAVTQLFTEHYMVEFLLHNTIGAWWSARHGLRCSAVLEPRKEESGRDIEPRMKHGLNTDKDNNKRVSDSDPCFIRVSSVAENEFVSSMAKKFTYLRWRDDGTPAAGMFEGWPGTLREFTMLDPCCGSGHFLVAGFHLLVRLRMHDERLSAKEAVDAVLRENLFGLEIDARCTQIAAFALAMAAWKFPDENGEPLGYRPLPPLNIACSGQGVVGTKEQWTKFADGDSRFKEGMERLYDLFQKAPTLGSLIDPRTVADDLFTLGFDALKGTLDTALKKTETKGDPDRSAVGVAAQGIALAASLMTREYTLVATNVPYLARGKQDEVLRDYLEKSYPAAKADLATGFLERSLDYSRPGGTTALVMPQNWLFLKSYEKYRVRLLT
;
A
#
# COMPACT_ATOMS: atom_id res chain seq x y z
N MET A 1 -4.56 17.24 -5.91
CA MET A 1 -3.78 17.72 -7.06
C MET A 1 -4.15 16.87 -8.27
N PRO A 2 -3.89 17.33 -9.51
CA PRO A 2 -4.22 16.53 -10.68
C PRO A 2 -3.34 15.26 -10.74
N PRO A 3 -3.86 14.17 -11.35
CA PRO A 3 -3.05 13.00 -11.68
C PRO A 3 -1.94 13.40 -12.66
N LEU A 4 -0.86 12.61 -12.68
CA LEU A 4 0.29 12.83 -13.54
C LEU A 4 -0.11 12.74 -15.01
N ALA A 5 0.20 13.80 -15.77
CA ALA A 5 -0.08 13.87 -17.20
C ALA A 5 0.53 12.69 -17.97
N PHE A 6 -0.15 12.23 -19.01
CA PHE A 6 0.22 11.02 -19.76
C PHE A 6 1.69 11.01 -20.24
N ASP A 7 2.17 12.11 -20.83
CA ASP A 7 3.55 12.19 -21.34
C ASP A 7 4.59 12.10 -20.22
N LEU A 8 4.30 12.73 -19.07
CA LEU A 8 5.15 12.65 -17.87
C LEU A 8 5.11 11.25 -17.25
N ARG A 9 3.95 10.60 -17.25
CA ARG A 9 3.79 9.21 -16.80
C ARG A 9 4.60 8.24 -17.66
N ARG A 10 4.63 8.43 -18.98
CA ARG A 10 5.46 7.65 -19.90
C ARG A 10 6.96 7.90 -19.70
N GLN A 11 7.34 9.15 -19.43
CA GLN A 11 8.73 9.47 -19.09
C GLN A 11 9.14 8.79 -17.77
N LEU A 12 8.27 8.87 -16.75
CA LEU A 12 8.48 8.20 -15.46
C LEU A 12 8.66 6.69 -15.63
N GLU A 13 7.79 6.04 -16.42
CA GLU A 13 7.92 4.61 -16.74
C GLU A 13 9.29 4.29 -17.34
N SER A 14 9.69 5.02 -18.38
CA SER A 14 10.97 4.80 -19.05
C SER A 14 12.16 4.96 -18.10
N VAL A 15 12.13 5.98 -17.23
CA VAL A 15 13.20 6.23 -16.25
C VAL A 15 13.24 5.14 -15.19
N VAL A 16 12.09 4.74 -14.63
CA VAL A 16 12.03 3.71 -13.58
C VAL A 16 12.50 2.35 -14.09
N VAL A 17 12.13 1.96 -15.32
CA VAL A 17 12.60 0.72 -15.94
C VAL A 17 14.12 0.75 -16.14
N GLN A 18 14.67 1.84 -16.68
CA GLN A 18 16.11 2.00 -16.84
C GLN A 18 16.86 2.02 -15.50
N ALA A 19 16.28 2.67 -14.50
CA ALA A 19 16.84 2.74 -13.16
C ALA A 19 16.88 1.36 -12.51
N ARG A 20 15.84 0.54 -12.69
CA ARG A 20 15.83 -0.85 -12.22
C ARG A 20 16.99 -1.65 -12.81
N ASP A 21 17.17 -1.65 -14.12
CA ASP A 21 18.23 -2.43 -14.78
C ASP A 21 19.62 -2.02 -14.29
N LYS A 22 19.86 -0.70 -14.19
CA LYS A 22 21.12 -0.16 -13.70
C LYS A 22 21.35 -0.49 -12.22
N SER A 23 20.32 -0.34 -11.39
CA SER A 23 20.39 -0.61 -9.95
C SER A 23 20.62 -2.10 -9.67
N GLU A 24 19.93 -3.01 -10.37
CA GLU A 24 20.16 -4.46 -10.23
C GLU A 24 21.58 -4.85 -10.67
N THR A 25 22.09 -4.26 -11.76
CA THR A 25 23.46 -4.50 -12.22
C THR A 25 24.48 -4.02 -11.20
N ALA A 26 24.30 -2.80 -10.68
CA ALA A 26 25.16 -2.20 -9.66
C ALA A 26 25.13 -2.99 -8.34
N ALA A 27 23.94 -3.32 -7.85
CA ALA A 27 23.73 -4.09 -6.64
C ALA A 27 24.40 -5.47 -6.74
N ARG A 28 24.23 -6.17 -7.86
CA ARG A 28 24.88 -7.47 -8.09
C ARG A 28 26.39 -7.34 -8.05
N ALA A 29 26.95 -6.34 -8.74
CA ALA A 29 28.39 -6.09 -8.74
C ALA A 29 28.92 -5.75 -7.33
N ALA A 30 28.18 -4.97 -6.55
CA ALA A 30 28.54 -4.65 -5.16
C ALA A 30 28.54 -5.89 -4.26
N LEU A 31 27.50 -6.74 -4.34
CA LEU A 31 27.41 -7.99 -3.58
C LEU A 31 28.50 -9.00 -3.98
N GLN A 32 28.90 -9.03 -5.26
CA GLN A 32 30.01 -9.85 -5.74
C GLN A 32 31.36 -9.41 -5.14
N ARG A 33 31.59 -8.11 -4.97
CA ARG A 33 32.80 -7.58 -4.31
C ARG A 33 32.90 -8.00 -2.85
N TRP A 34 31.76 -8.21 -2.20
CA TRP A 34 31.68 -8.77 -0.85
C TRP A 34 31.75 -10.30 -0.79
N ALA A 35 32.01 -10.97 -1.92
CA ALA A 35 32.06 -12.43 -2.04
C ALA A 35 30.82 -13.14 -1.47
N VAL A 36 29.63 -12.50 -1.50
CA VAL A 36 28.41 -13.03 -0.87
C VAL A 36 28.02 -14.36 -1.52
N ALA A 37 28.05 -14.43 -2.85
CA ALA A 37 27.72 -15.62 -3.63
C ALA A 37 28.79 -16.74 -3.53
N ALA A 38 30.07 -16.38 -3.36
CA ALA A 38 31.17 -17.35 -3.37
C ALA A 38 31.15 -18.25 -2.14
N ALA A 39 31.66 -19.48 -2.21
CA ALA A 39 31.74 -20.37 -1.04
C ALA A 39 32.66 -19.82 0.06
N LYS A 40 33.83 -19.29 -0.33
CA LYS A 40 34.85 -18.75 0.56
C LYS A 40 34.96 -17.22 0.43
N PRO A 41 35.25 -16.49 1.53
CA PRO A 41 35.60 -15.07 1.44
C PRO A 41 36.93 -14.88 0.69
N PHE A 42 37.17 -13.69 0.16
CA PHE A 42 38.46 -13.37 -0.44
C PHE A 42 39.58 -13.35 0.60
N GLY A 43 40.80 -13.74 0.21
CA GLY A 43 41.92 -13.90 1.14
C GLY A 43 42.32 -12.62 1.88
N HIS A 44 42.11 -11.46 1.26
CA HIS A 44 42.43 -10.15 1.82
C HIS A 44 41.38 -9.60 2.79
N PHE A 45 40.22 -10.27 2.96
CA PHE A 45 39.17 -9.80 3.87
C PHE A 45 39.63 -9.86 5.32
N SER A 46 39.51 -8.72 6.01
CA SER A 46 39.69 -8.59 7.46
C SER A 46 38.64 -9.37 8.25
N LEU A 47 38.79 -9.44 9.57
CA LEU A 47 37.78 -10.06 10.43
C LEU A 47 36.42 -9.32 10.35
N ALA A 48 36.45 -7.98 10.24
CA ALA A 48 35.25 -7.18 10.08
C ALA A 48 34.56 -7.45 8.73
N ASP A 49 35.33 -7.51 7.63
CA ASP A 49 34.79 -7.81 6.30
C ASP A 49 34.12 -9.19 6.25
N ARG A 50 34.73 -10.17 6.91
CA ARG A 50 34.17 -11.54 7.02
C ARG A 50 32.88 -11.55 7.82
N ALA A 51 32.80 -10.75 8.89
CA ALA A 51 31.59 -10.61 9.69
C ALA A 51 30.47 -9.93 8.88
N PHE A 52 30.77 -8.84 8.20
CA PHE A 52 29.83 -8.12 7.33
C PHE A 52 29.30 -9.02 6.20
N ARG A 53 30.19 -9.73 5.51
CA ARG A 53 29.80 -10.75 4.51
C ARG A 53 28.87 -11.82 5.11
N LYS A 54 29.13 -12.29 6.34
CA LYS A 54 28.27 -13.28 7.00
C LYS A 54 26.86 -12.73 7.23
N GLN A 55 26.76 -11.47 7.65
CA GLN A 55 25.48 -10.78 7.82
C GLN A 55 24.73 -10.64 6.48
N LEU A 56 25.41 -10.19 5.41
CA LEU A 56 24.83 -10.12 4.07
C LEU A 56 24.31 -11.48 3.56
N ARG A 57 25.07 -12.56 3.79
CA ARG A 57 24.64 -13.91 3.42
C ARG A 57 23.40 -14.35 4.19
N ALA A 58 23.37 -14.13 5.51
CA ALA A 58 22.22 -14.43 6.34
C ALA A 58 20.97 -13.65 5.87
N ARG A 59 21.15 -12.36 5.55
CA ARG A 59 20.10 -11.50 5.00
C ARG A 59 19.57 -11.98 3.64
N GLY A 60 20.45 -12.51 2.79
CA GLY A 60 20.07 -13.14 1.51
C GLY A 60 19.22 -14.40 1.72
N ILE A 61 19.60 -15.27 2.67
CA ILE A 61 18.77 -16.44 3.04
C ILE A 61 17.40 -16.00 3.55
N GLN A 62 17.36 -14.95 4.39
CA GLN A 62 16.11 -14.37 4.88
C GLN A 62 15.24 -13.81 3.74
N ALA A 63 15.85 -13.19 2.73
CA ALA A 63 15.16 -12.74 1.51
C ALA A 63 14.72 -13.90 0.58
N GLY A 64 15.19 -15.12 0.85
CA GLY A 64 14.80 -16.32 0.13
C GLY A 64 15.83 -16.84 -0.89
N ASP A 65 17.04 -16.28 -0.92
CA ASP A 65 18.17 -16.87 -1.67
C ASP A 65 18.53 -18.25 -1.10
N ARG A 66 18.92 -19.20 -1.97
CA ARG A 66 19.29 -20.56 -1.53
C ARG A 66 20.79 -20.71 -1.40
N ARG A 67 21.18 -21.54 -0.42
CA ARG A 67 22.55 -22.04 -0.30
C ARG A 67 22.69 -23.34 -1.09
N ASN A 68 23.71 -23.42 -1.92
CA ASN A 68 24.03 -24.58 -2.73
C ASN A 68 24.86 -25.60 -1.94
N PRO A 69 24.91 -26.88 -2.38
CA PRO A 69 25.70 -27.92 -1.71
C PRO A 69 27.21 -27.65 -1.64
N ASP A 70 27.73 -26.82 -2.54
CA ASP A 70 29.15 -26.42 -2.60
C ASP A 70 29.47 -25.20 -1.72
N ASP A 71 28.54 -24.82 -0.83
CA ASP A 71 28.57 -23.62 0.01
C ASP A 71 28.49 -22.27 -0.72
N SER A 72 28.35 -22.25 -2.05
CA SER A 72 27.95 -21.05 -2.76
C SER A 72 26.51 -20.64 -2.40
N GLN A 73 26.13 -19.40 -2.69
CA GLN A 73 24.79 -18.88 -2.40
C GLN A 73 24.26 -18.12 -3.61
N GLU A 74 22.98 -18.31 -3.90
CA GLU A 74 22.23 -17.38 -4.74
C GLU A 74 22.28 -15.97 -4.12
N ILE A 75 22.18 -14.93 -4.94
CA ILE A 75 22.14 -13.53 -4.50
C ILE A 75 21.06 -12.75 -5.24
N ASP A 76 20.10 -13.43 -5.85
CA ASP A 76 19.15 -12.82 -6.77
C ASP A 76 18.11 -12.00 -6.02
N GLN A 77 17.61 -12.50 -4.89
CA GLN A 77 16.68 -11.77 -4.02
C GLN A 77 17.40 -10.61 -3.35
N LEU A 78 18.58 -10.85 -2.79
CA LEU A 78 19.38 -9.80 -2.15
C LEU A 78 19.77 -8.68 -3.13
N THR A 79 20.06 -9.04 -4.39
CA THR A 79 20.32 -8.05 -5.47
C THR A 79 19.09 -7.19 -5.73
N GLN A 80 17.91 -7.79 -5.85
CA GLN A 80 16.66 -7.07 -6.12
C GLN A 80 16.27 -6.14 -4.97
N GLU A 81 16.43 -6.60 -3.73
CA GLU A 81 16.16 -5.78 -2.54
C GLU A 81 17.15 -4.61 -2.42
N LEU A 82 18.46 -4.86 -2.58
CA LEU A 82 19.46 -3.80 -2.55
C LEU A 82 19.22 -2.75 -3.64
N ALA A 83 18.90 -3.19 -4.86
CA ALA A 83 18.57 -2.30 -5.96
C ALA A 83 17.32 -1.46 -5.67
N TYR A 84 16.27 -2.09 -5.12
CA TYR A 84 15.04 -1.41 -4.74
C TYR A 84 15.29 -0.35 -3.66
N GLU A 85 15.96 -0.73 -2.56
CA GLU A 85 16.28 0.15 -1.44
C GLU A 85 17.09 1.35 -1.91
N TYR A 86 18.12 1.13 -2.71
CA TYR A 86 18.98 2.22 -3.18
C TYR A 86 18.19 3.24 -4.01
N TRP A 87 17.46 2.78 -5.04
CA TRP A 87 16.69 3.66 -5.92
C TRP A 87 15.55 4.37 -5.19
N HIS A 88 14.75 3.64 -4.41
CA HIS A 88 13.55 4.20 -3.77
C HIS A 88 13.90 5.16 -2.64
N ARG A 89 15.03 4.98 -1.94
CA ARG A 89 15.49 5.98 -0.97
C ARG A 89 15.84 7.31 -1.62
N MET A 90 16.54 7.29 -2.75
CA MET A 90 16.81 8.51 -3.52
C MET A 90 15.53 9.15 -4.04
N LEU A 91 14.61 8.32 -4.55
CA LEU A 91 13.33 8.76 -5.07
C LEU A 91 12.47 9.42 -3.98
N PHE A 92 12.31 8.79 -2.82
CA PHE A 92 11.54 9.34 -1.70
C PHE A 92 12.17 10.61 -1.14
N ALA A 93 13.51 10.66 -1.03
CA ALA A 93 14.21 11.89 -0.66
C ALA A 93 13.90 13.04 -1.63
N ARG A 94 13.83 12.75 -2.93
CA ARG A 94 13.41 13.74 -3.93
C ARG A 94 11.93 14.13 -3.80
N PHE A 95 11.02 13.18 -3.55
CA PHE A 95 9.62 13.49 -3.25
C PHE A 95 9.51 14.44 -2.05
N LEU A 96 10.23 14.19 -0.97
CA LEU A 96 10.23 15.09 0.20
C LEU A 96 10.77 16.47 -0.15
N ALA A 97 11.92 16.55 -0.83
CA ALA A 97 12.54 17.83 -1.17
C ALA A 97 11.67 18.68 -2.11
N GLU A 98 11.10 18.10 -3.16
CA GLU A 98 10.26 18.79 -4.15
C GLU A 98 8.91 19.25 -3.58
N ASN A 99 8.49 18.70 -2.43
CA ASN A 99 7.29 19.13 -1.73
C ASN A 99 7.60 19.99 -0.48
N HIS A 100 8.85 20.43 -0.31
CA HIS A 100 9.29 21.21 0.87
C HIS A 100 9.06 20.50 2.21
N LEU A 101 9.19 19.17 2.20
CA LEU A 101 8.97 18.31 3.36
C LEU A 101 10.24 17.63 3.85
N LEU A 102 11.38 17.74 3.15
CA LEU A 102 12.63 17.19 3.64
C LEU A 102 13.18 18.09 4.76
N MET A 103 13.23 17.57 5.99
CA MET A 103 13.58 18.36 7.18
C MET A 103 14.97 18.04 7.70
N HIS A 104 15.77 19.07 7.92
CA HIS A 104 16.98 18.99 8.75
C HIS A 104 16.58 18.65 10.20
N PRO A 105 17.43 17.92 10.96
CA PRO A 105 17.21 17.64 12.37
C PRO A 105 16.93 18.87 13.26
N ASP A 106 17.42 20.04 12.86
CA ASP A 106 17.19 21.31 13.57
C ASP A 106 15.82 21.95 13.25
N GLY A 107 15.00 21.31 12.42
CA GLY A 107 13.62 21.73 12.14
C GLY A 107 13.45 22.67 10.94
N VAL A 108 14.47 22.82 10.10
CA VAL A 108 14.40 23.63 8.86
C VAL A 108 14.22 22.74 7.63
N VAL A 109 13.50 23.23 6.61
CA VAL A 109 13.39 22.55 5.32
C VAL A 109 14.73 22.63 4.59
N VAL A 110 15.15 21.53 3.96
CA VAL A 110 16.37 21.46 3.16
C VAL A 110 16.11 20.89 1.77
N THR A 111 16.91 21.33 0.82
CA THR A 111 16.95 20.87 -0.56
C THR A 111 17.99 19.77 -0.73
N LEU A 112 17.91 19.01 -1.83
CA LEU A 112 18.94 18.00 -2.15
C LEU A 112 20.32 18.62 -2.39
N ALA A 113 20.38 19.87 -2.89
CA ALA A 113 21.63 20.58 -3.09
C ALA A 113 22.29 20.93 -1.75
N GLU A 114 21.52 21.44 -0.78
CA GLU A 114 22.01 21.68 0.58
C GLU A 114 22.45 20.39 1.26
N CYS A 115 21.74 19.28 1.05
CA CYS A 115 22.19 17.97 1.54
C CYS A 115 23.55 17.55 0.93
N GLU A 116 23.81 17.83 -0.35
CA GLU A 116 25.09 17.54 -0.98
C GLU A 116 26.21 18.40 -0.37
N GLU A 117 25.94 19.68 -0.10
CA GLU A 117 26.89 20.59 0.55
C GLU A 117 27.19 20.20 2.01
N LEU A 118 26.19 19.72 2.75
CA LEU A 118 26.31 19.31 4.16
C LEU A 118 26.91 17.91 4.34
N ALA A 119 26.89 17.07 3.30
CA ALA A 119 27.31 15.66 3.38
C ALA A 119 28.72 15.46 3.98
N PRO A 120 29.77 16.22 3.59
CA PRO A 120 31.10 16.07 4.17
C PRO A 120 31.14 16.40 5.67
N SER A 121 30.49 17.49 6.10
CA SER A 121 30.45 17.88 7.52
C SER A 121 29.68 16.88 8.39
N GLU A 122 28.67 16.23 7.82
CA GLU A 122 27.83 15.24 8.50
C GLU A 122 28.30 13.79 8.33
N ARG A 123 29.49 13.58 7.73
CA ARG A 123 30.05 12.25 7.48
C ARG A 123 29.06 11.36 6.71
N ALA A 124 28.42 11.92 5.69
CA ALA A 124 27.63 11.19 4.72
C ALA A 124 28.43 11.06 3.42
N PRO A 125 28.39 9.90 2.75
CA PRO A 125 29.08 9.70 1.47
C PRO A 125 28.65 10.65 0.34
N ASN A 126 27.40 11.13 0.38
CA ASN A 126 26.81 12.08 -0.57
C ASN A 126 25.49 12.64 -0.02
N GLY A 127 24.93 13.62 -0.71
CA GLY A 127 23.68 14.30 -0.35
C GLY A 127 22.45 13.41 -0.33
N PHE A 128 22.35 12.40 -1.21
CA PHE A 128 21.24 11.45 -1.17
C PHE A 128 21.26 10.56 0.08
N VAL A 129 22.45 10.11 0.50
CA VAL A 129 22.59 9.35 1.74
C VAL A 129 22.24 10.23 2.95
N LEU A 130 22.64 11.50 2.94
CA LEU A 130 22.27 12.44 3.99
C LEU A 130 20.77 12.72 4.00
N ALA A 131 20.16 12.99 2.84
CA ALA A 131 18.72 13.21 2.72
C ALA A 131 17.91 12.00 3.19
N ALA A 132 18.34 10.78 2.84
CA ALA A 132 17.71 9.55 3.32
C ALA A 132 17.87 9.38 4.84
N ARG A 133 19.00 9.81 5.42
CA ARG A 133 19.24 9.81 6.88
C ARG A 133 18.32 10.82 7.60
N TYR A 134 18.04 11.96 7.01
CA TYR A 134 17.07 12.91 7.54
C TYR A 134 15.64 12.36 7.42
N ALA A 135 15.27 11.86 6.25
CA ALA A 135 13.96 11.27 5.99
C ALA A 135 13.65 10.08 6.91
N SER A 136 14.66 9.28 7.28
CA SER A 136 14.45 8.15 8.19
C SER A 136 14.09 8.55 9.62
N ARG A 137 14.50 9.73 10.08
CA ARG A 137 14.04 10.27 11.37
C ARG A 137 12.59 10.71 11.31
N MET A 138 12.14 11.17 10.15
CA MET A 138 10.76 11.60 9.93
C MET A 138 9.80 10.41 9.83
N LEU A 139 10.23 9.33 9.16
CA LEU A 139 9.42 8.15 8.86
C LEU A 139 10.22 6.87 9.17
N PRO A 140 10.52 6.57 10.45
CA PRO A 140 11.38 5.45 10.83
C PRO A 140 10.81 4.09 10.45
N GLN A 141 9.49 3.99 10.31
CA GLN A 141 8.80 2.77 9.87
C GLN A 141 8.96 2.49 8.36
N ILE A 142 9.32 3.50 7.58
CA ILE A 142 9.40 3.45 6.11
C ILE A 142 10.86 3.30 5.66
N PHE A 143 11.74 4.12 6.22
CA PHE A 143 13.17 4.03 5.99
C PHE A 143 13.81 3.23 7.12
N ARG A 144 13.96 1.91 6.90
CA ARG A 144 14.75 1.09 7.81
C ARG A 144 16.15 1.71 7.94
N ILE A 145 16.68 1.71 9.15
CA ILE A 145 18.05 2.15 9.46
C ILE A 145 18.92 0.98 9.94
N ASP A 146 18.30 -0.15 10.31
CA ASP A 146 18.96 -1.30 10.91
C ASP A 146 19.09 -2.51 9.96
N ASP A 147 19.02 -2.29 8.64
CA ASP A 147 19.25 -3.36 7.65
C ASP A 147 20.68 -3.28 7.11
N VAL A 148 21.41 -4.40 7.20
CA VAL A 148 22.79 -4.57 6.70
C VAL A 148 22.94 -4.21 5.22
N LEU A 149 21.87 -4.28 4.43
CA LEU A 149 21.88 -3.85 3.03
C LEU A 149 22.23 -2.37 2.85
N LEU A 150 21.90 -1.53 3.83
CA LEU A 150 22.10 -0.09 3.77
C LEU A 150 23.56 0.32 3.93
N ASP A 151 24.38 -0.59 4.46
CA ASP A 151 25.84 -0.42 4.57
C ASP A 151 26.56 -0.82 3.27
N VAL A 152 25.84 -1.36 2.27
CA VAL A 152 26.43 -1.70 0.97
C VAL A 152 26.49 -0.46 0.08
N GLU A 153 27.68 0.12 -0.05
CA GLU A 153 27.89 1.27 -0.92
C GLU A 153 27.99 0.89 -2.42
N LEU A 154 27.24 1.61 -3.25
CA LEU A 154 27.42 1.55 -4.70
C LEU A 154 28.54 2.52 -5.14
N PRO A 155 29.50 2.06 -5.96
CA PRO A 155 30.58 2.91 -6.47
C PRO A 155 30.06 4.10 -7.28
N ALA A 156 30.83 5.18 -7.36
CA ALA A 156 30.45 6.39 -8.10
C ALA A 156 30.06 6.13 -9.56
N ASN A 157 30.78 5.24 -10.26
CA ASN A 157 30.48 4.89 -11.66
C ASN A 157 29.10 4.24 -11.84
N ASP A 158 28.60 3.57 -10.79
CA ASP A 158 27.29 2.91 -10.78
C ASP A 158 26.20 3.83 -10.21
N ARG A 159 26.54 4.66 -9.22
CA ARG A 159 25.66 5.65 -8.57
C ARG A 159 25.31 6.84 -9.48
N LEU A 160 26.30 7.50 -10.09
CA LEU A 160 26.09 8.73 -10.87
C LEU A 160 25.08 8.57 -12.03
N PRO A 161 25.04 7.45 -12.77
CA PRO A 161 23.99 7.22 -13.77
C PRO A 161 22.58 7.20 -13.18
N LEU A 162 22.38 6.65 -11.98
CA LEU A 162 21.09 6.63 -11.29
C LEU A 162 20.68 8.04 -10.87
N GLU A 163 21.62 8.83 -10.36
CA GLU A 163 21.37 10.23 -9.99
C GLU A 163 20.96 11.08 -11.19
N ARG A 164 21.60 10.88 -12.35
CA ARG A 164 21.23 11.56 -13.61
C ARG A 164 19.83 11.15 -14.08
N LEU A 165 19.49 9.86 -14.01
CA LEU A 165 18.15 9.37 -14.33
C LEU A 165 17.10 10.04 -13.44
N LEU A 166 17.37 10.06 -12.13
CA LEU A 166 16.48 10.71 -11.18
C LEU A 166 16.36 12.20 -11.52
N ALA A 167 17.47 12.94 -11.63
CA ALA A 167 17.51 14.37 -11.93
C ALA A 167 16.80 14.75 -13.25
N GLY A 168 16.79 13.85 -14.24
CA GLY A 168 16.10 14.05 -15.51
C GLY A 168 14.56 14.03 -15.43
N LEU A 169 13.98 13.62 -14.30
CA LEU A 169 12.54 13.72 -14.07
C LEU A 169 12.13 15.15 -13.69
N PRO A 170 11.06 15.70 -14.27
CA PRO A 170 10.58 17.04 -13.96
C PRO A 170 9.85 17.10 -12.62
N SER A 171 9.83 18.28 -11.98
CA SER A 171 9.25 18.49 -10.64
C SER A 171 7.79 18.03 -10.52
N GLN A 172 7.00 18.18 -11.59
CA GLN A 172 5.60 17.75 -11.64
C GLN A 172 5.40 16.26 -11.32
N VAL A 173 6.40 15.41 -11.61
CA VAL A 173 6.39 13.99 -11.22
C VAL A 173 6.33 13.84 -9.70
N PHE A 174 7.05 14.69 -8.96
CA PHE A 174 7.17 14.59 -7.52
C PHE A 174 6.03 15.29 -6.78
N THR A 175 5.32 16.20 -7.44
CA THR A 175 4.19 16.92 -6.82
C THR A 175 2.83 16.28 -7.12
N ALA A 176 2.70 15.45 -8.17
CA ALA A 176 1.45 14.78 -8.55
C ALA A 176 1.04 13.67 -7.55
N ASP A 177 -0.27 13.41 -7.47
CA ASP A 177 -0.86 12.55 -6.43
C ASP A 177 -0.69 11.05 -6.69
N ASP A 178 -0.60 10.62 -7.95
CA ASP A 178 -0.58 9.21 -8.35
C ASP A 178 0.83 8.69 -8.72
N SER A 179 1.83 9.56 -8.85
CA SER A 179 3.19 9.19 -9.29
C SER A 179 3.84 8.10 -8.46
N LEU A 180 3.69 8.14 -7.13
CA LEU A 180 4.25 7.13 -6.22
C LEU A 180 3.67 5.73 -6.50
N GLY A 181 2.38 5.65 -6.84
CA GLY A 181 1.75 4.38 -7.19
C GLY A 181 2.25 3.83 -8.52
N TRP A 182 2.47 4.71 -9.51
CA TRP A 182 3.02 4.35 -10.81
C TRP A 182 4.46 3.82 -10.73
N VAL A 183 5.31 4.45 -9.91
CA VAL A 183 6.71 4.04 -9.71
C VAL A 183 6.81 2.55 -9.43
N TYR A 184 6.02 2.05 -8.48
CA TYR A 184 6.11 0.67 -8.06
C TYR A 184 5.66 -0.31 -9.16
N GLN A 185 4.56 0.01 -9.84
CA GLN A 185 4.09 -0.80 -10.97
C GLN A 185 5.15 -0.85 -12.08
N PHE A 186 5.75 0.30 -12.43
CA PHE A 186 6.79 0.36 -13.46
C PHE A 186 8.04 -0.39 -13.03
N TRP A 187 8.42 -0.30 -11.75
CA TRP A 187 9.52 -1.09 -11.19
C TRP A 187 9.26 -2.58 -11.36
N GLN A 188 8.05 -3.07 -11.11
CA GLN A 188 7.73 -4.50 -11.18
C GLN A 188 7.54 -5.05 -12.61
N SER A 189 7.39 -4.21 -13.63
CA SER A 189 7.10 -4.58 -15.02
C SER A 189 7.99 -5.71 -15.57
N LYS A 190 9.31 -5.60 -15.43
CA LYS A 190 10.27 -6.62 -15.90
C LYS A 190 10.09 -7.96 -15.18
N LYS A 191 9.90 -7.94 -13.85
CA LYS A 191 9.68 -9.15 -13.04
C LYS A 191 8.37 -9.84 -13.44
N LYS A 192 7.32 -9.05 -13.68
CA LYS A 192 6.03 -9.53 -14.16
C LYS A 192 6.19 -10.29 -15.49
N ASP A 193 6.93 -9.73 -16.43
CA ASP A 193 7.18 -10.34 -17.73
C ASP A 193 8.01 -11.63 -17.63
N GLU A 194 9.05 -11.63 -16.79
CA GLU A 194 9.86 -12.82 -16.50
C GLU A 194 8.99 -13.96 -15.94
N VAL A 195 8.17 -13.66 -14.93
CA VAL A 195 7.27 -14.63 -14.29
C VAL A 195 6.25 -15.16 -15.29
N ASN A 196 5.61 -14.27 -16.07
CA ASN A 196 4.61 -14.69 -17.07
C ASN A 196 5.21 -15.57 -18.17
N LYS A 197 6.45 -15.29 -18.61
CA LYS A 197 7.17 -16.10 -19.62
C LYS A 197 7.64 -17.45 -19.08
N SER A 198 7.87 -17.57 -17.78
CA SER A 198 8.34 -18.82 -17.17
C SER A 198 7.36 -19.98 -17.31
N GLY A 199 6.05 -19.69 -17.39
CA GLY A 199 4.99 -20.69 -17.38
C GLY A 199 4.84 -21.46 -16.06
N GLN A 200 5.65 -21.14 -15.04
CA GLN A 200 5.59 -21.76 -13.72
C GLN A 200 4.30 -21.36 -12.99
N LYS A 201 3.90 -22.19 -12.01
CA LYS A 201 2.85 -21.80 -11.08
C LYS A 201 3.31 -20.62 -10.25
N ILE A 202 2.37 -19.73 -9.96
CA ILE A 202 2.59 -18.51 -9.21
C ILE A 202 2.54 -18.85 -7.72
N ASP A 203 3.70 -18.79 -7.07
CA ASP A 203 3.91 -18.95 -5.65
C ASP A 203 3.97 -17.59 -4.92
N GLY A 204 4.15 -17.59 -3.59
CA GLY A 204 4.26 -16.36 -2.81
C GLY A 204 5.38 -15.40 -3.25
N ARG A 205 6.45 -15.91 -3.87
CA ARG A 205 7.57 -15.09 -4.36
C ARG A 205 7.23 -14.34 -5.64
N SER A 206 6.43 -14.95 -6.49
CA SER A 206 6.07 -14.42 -7.81
C SER A 206 4.72 -13.72 -7.83
N LEU A 207 3.86 -13.98 -6.84
CA LEU A 207 2.52 -13.42 -6.73
C LEU A 207 2.51 -11.88 -6.77
N PRO A 208 3.29 -11.14 -5.96
CA PRO A 208 3.25 -9.67 -5.96
C PRO A 208 3.52 -9.08 -7.36
N ALA A 209 4.48 -9.64 -8.09
CA ALA A 209 4.87 -9.14 -9.40
C ALA A 209 3.76 -9.26 -10.45
N VAL A 210 2.85 -10.24 -10.35
CA VAL A 210 1.81 -10.47 -11.37
C VAL A 210 0.43 -9.96 -10.98
N THR A 211 0.18 -9.72 -9.69
CA THR A 211 -1.14 -9.29 -9.20
C THR A 211 -1.23 -7.83 -8.80
N GLN A 212 -0.11 -7.14 -8.56
CA GLN A 212 -0.11 -5.72 -8.18
C GLN A 212 -0.31 -4.83 -9.40
N LEU A 213 -1.58 -4.52 -9.66
CA LEU A 213 -2.01 -3.57 -10.69
C LEU A 213 -2.44 -2.27 -10.00
N PHE A 214 -1.87 -1.16 -10.45
CA PHE A 214 -2.28 0.16 -10.01
C PHE A 214 -3.74 0.40 -10.40
N THR A 215 -4.55 0.77 -9.42
CA THR A 215 -5.96 1.10 -9.64
C THR A 215 -6.05 2.54 -10.14
N GLU A 216 -6.64 2.74 -11.31
CA GLU A 216 -6.85 4.08 -11.86
C GLU A 216 -7.73 4.93 -10.95
N HIS A 217 -7.47 6.24 -10.92
CA HIS A 217 -8.09 7.18 -9.98
C HIS A 217 -9.62 7.16 -10.02
N TYR A 218 -10.20 7.14 -11.22
CA TYR A 218 -11.64 7.13 -11.40
C TYR A 218 -12.31 5.89 -10.79
N MET A 219 -11.63 4.73 -10.76
CA MET A 219 -12.21 3.51 -10.17
C MET A 219 -12.31 3.64 -8.65
N VAL A 220 -11.27 4.21 -8.03
CA VAL A 220 -11.24 4.48 -6.59
C VAL A 220 -12.31 5.50 -6.22
N GLU A 221 -12.35 6.63 -6.91
CA GLU A 221 -13.37 7.66 -6.69
C GLU A 221 -14.79 7.13 -6.93
N PHE A 222 -15.00 6.31 -7.96
CA PHE A 222 -16.30 5.68 -8.21
C PHE A 222 -16.78 4.85 -7.02
N LEU A 223 -15.92 3.99 -6.46
CA LEU A 223 -16.27 3.17 -5.31
C LEU A 223 -16.47 4.01 -4.04
N LEU A 224 -15.62 5.00 -3.77
CA LEU A 224 -15.72 5.83 -2.56
C LEU A 224 -16.90 6.80 -2.62
N HIS A 225 -17.18 7.42 -3.78
CA HIS A 225 -18.32 8.31 -3.95
C HIS A 225 -19.64 7.55 -3.82
N ASN A 226 -19.74 6.32 -4.34
CA ASN A 226 -20.94 5.49 -4.22
C ASN A 226 -21.01 4.69 -2.92
N THR A 227 -20.09 4.91 -1.98
CA THR A 227 -20.14 4.33 -0.63
C THR A 227 -20.14 5.45 0.42
N ILE A 228 -18.98 5.96 0.82
CA ILE A 228 -18.83 7.05 1.78
C ILE A 228 -19.59 8.31 1.31
N GLY A 229 -19.45 8.67 0.03
CA GLY A 229 -20.13 9.85 -0.53
C GLY A 229 -21.66 9.71 -0.52
N ALA A 230 -22.18 8.53 -0.86
CA ALA A 230 -23.60 8.22 -0.85
C ALA A 230 -24.18 8.24 0.58
N TRP A 231 -23.52 7.58 1.53
CA TRP A 231 -23.90 7.57 2.94
C TRP A 231 -23.92 8.98 3.53
N TRP A 232 -22.86 9.75 3.33
CA TRP A 232 -22.78 11.13 3.82
C TRP A 232 -23.83 12.02 3.14
N SER A 233 -24.03 11.88 1.82
CA SER A 233 -25.05 12.63 1.10
C SER A 233 -26.46 12.36 1.62
N ALA A 234 -26.78 11.10 1.94
CA ALA A 234 -28.08 10.74 2.49
C ALA A 234 -28.31 11.38 3.87
N ARG A 235 -27.29 11.38 4.73
CA ARG A 235 -27.34 11.95 6.09
C ARG A 235 -27.52 13.47 6.11
N HIS A 236 -26.97 14.15 5.11
CA HIS A 236 -27.05 15.61 4.98
C HIS A 236 -28.21 16.06 4.10
N GLY A 237 -29.16 15.15 3.80
CA GLY A 237 -30.37 15.48 3.06
C GLY A 237 -30.10 15.89 1.61
N LEU A 238 -28.96 15.51 1.03
CA LEU A 238 -28.68 15.79 -0.37
C LEU A 238 -29.60 14.95 -1.25
N ARG A 239 -30.24 15.65 -2.19
CA ARG A 239 -31.09 15.06 -3.22
C ARG A 239 -30.70 15.62 -4.58
N CYS A 240 -30.64 14.74 -5.57
CA CYS A 240 -30.54 15.16 -6.96
C CYS A 240 -31.93 15.57 -7.46
N SER A 241 -32.13 16.83 -7.86
CA SER A 241 -33.26 17.14 -8.72
C SER A 241 -32.93 16.64 -10.11
N ALA A 242 -33.83 15.85 -10.69
CA ALA A 242 -33.81 15.53 -12.10
C ALA A 242 -34.06 16.80 -12.95
N VAL A 243 -33.05 17.66 -13.07
CA VAL A 243 -33.01 18.69 -14.13
C VAL A 243 -31.65 18.58 -14.81
N LEU A 244 -31.58 17.64 -15.75
CA LEU A 244 -30.55 17.62 -16.78
C LEU A 244 -30.83 18.80 -17.72
N GLU A 245 -30.18 19.95 -17.53
CA GLU A 245 -30.23 20.99 -18.58
C GLU A 245 -29.21 20.63 -19.67
N PRO A 246 -29.64 20.38 -20.92
CA PRO A 246 -28.72 20.22 -22.03
C PRO A 246 -27.97 21.54 -22.23
N ARG A 247 -26.67 21.44 -22.51
CA ARG A 247 -25.86 22.62 -22.88
C ARG A 247 -26.42 23.18 -24.18
N LYS A 248 -26.97 24.40 -24.15
CA LYS A 248 -27.25 25.17 -25.37
C LYS A 248 -25.93 25.70 -25.90
N GLU A 249 -25.55 25.34 -27.12
CA GLU A 249 -24.50 26.08 -27.83
C GLU A 249 -24.96 27.52 -28.05
N GLU A 250 -24.02 28.45 -28.29
CA GLU A 250 -24.28 29.84 -28.73
C GLU A 250 -25.19 29.93 -29.98
N SER A 251 -25.48 28.80 -30.64
CA SER A 251 -26.39 28.67 -31.78
C SER A 251 -27.82 28.20 -31.45
N GLY A 252 -28.17 27.96 -30.18
CA GLY A 252 -29.55 27.72 -29.75
C GLY A 252 -30.15 26.33 -30.06
N ARG A 253 -29.34 25.29 -30.29
CA ARG A 253 -29.82 23.91 -30.45
C ARG A 253 -29.54 23.06 -29.20
N ASP A 254 -30.54 22.25 -28.82
CA ASP A 254 -30.45 21.30 -27.71
C ASP A 254 -29.61 20.07 -28.11
N ILE A 255 -28.73 19.61 -27.22
CA ILE A 255 -27.93 18.40 -27.39
C ILE A 255 -28.54 17.29 -26.55
N GLU A 256 -28.98 16.19 -27.17
CA GLU A 256 -29.39 14.98 -26.44
C GLU A 256 -28.20 14.33 -25.71
N PRO A 257 -28.36 13.85 -24.47
CA PRO A 257 -27.30 13.17 -23.75
C PRO A 257 -27.04 11.78 -24.36
N ARG A 258 -25.89 11.58 -25.01
CA ARG A 258 -25.40 10.23 -25.35
C ARG A 258 -24.47 9.73 -24.27
N MET A 259 -24.91 8.74 -23.48
CA MET A 259 -24.00 7.89 -22.73
C MET A 259 -23.22 7.00 -23.72
N LYS A 260 -21.94 7.25 -23.94
CA LYS A 260 -21.07 6.25 -24.56
C LYS A 260 -20.53 5.33 -23.46
N HIS A 261 -21.20 4.20 -23.24
CA HIS A 261 -20.59 3.04 -22.60
C HIS A 261 -19.76 2.27 -23.62
N GLY A 262 -18.61 1.76 -23.20
CA GLY A 262 -17.94 0.64 -23.86
C GLY A 262 -16.72 1.01 -24.71
N LEU A 263 -15.67 0.22 -24.50
CA LEU A 263 -14.53 0.02 -25.39
C LEU A 263 -14.99 0.00 -26.85
N ASN A 264 -14.44 0.89 -27.68
CA ASN A 264 -14.33 0.64 -29.11
C ASN A 264 -12.96 1.13 -29.58
N THR A 265 -12.10 0.18 -29.97
CA THR A 265 -11.03 0.45 -30.92
C THR A 265 -11.69 0.79 -32.25
N ASP A 266 -11.58 2.03 -32.69
CA ASP A 266 -11.80 2.38 -34.09
C ASP A 266 -10.50 2.99 -34.61
N LYS A 267 -9.89 2.33 -35.59
CA LYS A 267 -8.56 2.67 -36.13
C LYS A 267 -8.59 3.82 -37.13
N ASP A 268 -9.77 4.32 -37.51
CA ASP A 268 -9.90 5.29 -38.59
C ASP A 268 -10.85 6.45 -38.20
N ASN A 269 -10.34 7.42 -37.43
CA ASN A 269 -10.50 8.84 -37.74
C ASN A 269 -9.89 9.72 -36.65
N ASN A 270 -8.83 10.42 -37.04
CA ASN A 270 -8.04 11.33 -36.22
C ASN A 270 -8.80 12.64 -35.91
N LYS A 271 -9.87 12.57 -35.10
CA LYS A 271 -10.54 13.74 -34.51
C LYS A 271 -10.57 13.62 -32.99
N ARG A 272 -9.78 14.48 -32.32
CA ARG A 272 -9.87 14.71 -30.88
C ARG A 272 -11.26 15.27 -30.54
N VAL A 273 -11.99 14.55 -29.70
CA VAL A 273 -13.17 15.08 -29.00
C VAL A 273 -12.64 15.79 -27.75
N SER A 274 -13.06 17.04 -27.50
CA SER A 274 -12.65 17.81 -26.32
C SER A 274 -13.27 17.25 -25.03
N ASP A 275 -12.46 17.14 -23.97
CA ASP A 275 -12.74 16.55 -22.64
C ASP A 275 -13.78 17.31 -21.76
N SER A 276 -14.85 17.87 -22.32
CA SER A 276 -15.88 18.51 -21.48
C SER A 276 -16.92 17.48 -21.03
N ASP A 277 -16.84 17.09 -19.74
CA ASP A 277 -17.70 16.16 -19.00
C ASP A 277 -19.20 16.26 -19.32
N PRO A 278 -19.91 15.13 -19.52
CA PRO A 278 -21.36 15.11 -19.58
C PRO A 278 -21.92 15.04 -18.15
N CYS A 279 -22.84 15.96 -17.82
CA CYS A 279 -23.74 15.96 -16.66
C CYS A 279 -23.30 16.84 -15.45
N PHE A 280 -23.74 18.10 -15.44
CA PHE A 280 -23.76 18.91 -14.22
C PHE A 280 -24.96 18.52 -13.37
N ILE A 281 -24.70 18.01 -12.15
CA ILE A 281 -25.75 17.69 -11.18
C ILE A 281 -26.13 18.98 -10.44
N ARG A 282 -27.36 19.47 -10.63
CA ARG A 282 -27.96 20.46 -9.72
C ARG A 282 -28.51 19.72 -8.50
N VAL A 283 -27.80 19.83 -7.39
CA VAL A 283 -28.26 19.38 -6.07
C VAL A 283 -29.32 20.38 -5.61
N SER A 284 -30.58 19.92 -5.49
CA SER A 284 -31.75 20.81 -5.33
C SER A 284 -32.11 21.16 -3.89
N SER A 285 -31.25 20.86 -2.92
CA SER A 285 -31.32 21.50 -1.60
C SER A 285 -30.18 22.50 -1.45
N VAL A 286 -30.30 23.62 -2.18
CA VAL A 286 -29.51 24.82 -1.88
C VAL A 286 -30.22 25.57 -0.74
N ALA A 287 -29.40 26.05 0.21
CA ALA A 287 -29.69 26.70 1.50
C ALA A 287 -29.90 25.68 2.62
N GLU A 288 -28.88 25.33 3.43
CA GLU A 288 -28.36 26.19 4.51
C GLU A 288 -26.82 26.16 4.72
N ASN A 289 -26.05 25.31 4.02
CA ASN A 289 -24.62 25.09 4.31
C ASN A 289 -23.72 25.03 3.06
N GLU A 290 -22.83 26.02 2.90
CA GLU A 290 -21.90 26.17 1.77
C GLU A 290 -20.93 24.99 1.63
N PHE A 291 -20.45 24.44 2.73
CA PHE A 291 -19.55 23.29 2.72
C PHE A 291 -20.24 22.06 2.10
N VAL A 292 -21.52 21.83 2.44
CA VAL A 292 -22.26 20.68 1.93
C VAL A 292 -22.44 20.76 0.41
N SER A 293 -22.74 21.94 -0.11
CA SER A 293 -22.81 22.18 -1.55
C SER A 293 -21.45 21.97 -2.23
N SER A 294 -20.37 22.46 -1.62
CA SER A 294 -19.00 22.29 -2.11
C SER A 294 -18.58 20.81 -2.17
N MET A 295 -18.89 20.03 -1.13
CA MET A 295 -18.60 18.59 -1.10
C MET A 295 -19.43 17.82 -2.12
N ALA A 296 -20.71 18.14 -2.30
CA ALA A 296 -21.55 17.46 -3.27
C ALA A 296 -20.99 17.57 -4.71
N LYS A 297 -20.39 18.72 -5.06
CA LYS A 297 -19.70 18.92 -6.35
C LYS A 297 -18.45 18.05 -6.52
N LYS A 298 -17.83 17.62 -5.42
CA LYS A 298 -16.65 16.73 -5.44
C LYS A 298 -17.04 15.27 -5.65
N PHE A 299 -18.29 14.88 -5.38
CA PHE A 299 -18.80 13.52 -5.62
C PHE A 299 -19.16 13.28 -7.10
N THR A 300 -18.21 13.51 -7.99
CA THR A 300 -18.35 13.45 -9.46
C THR A 300 -18.87 12.11 -9.99
N TYR A 301 -18.64 11.02 -9.25
CA TYR A 301 -19.06 9.66 -9.63
C TYR A 301 -20.29 9.16 -8.88
N LEU A 302 -20.83 9.92 -7.92
CA LEU A 302 -22.01 9.51 -7.17
C LEU A 302 -23.22 9.35 -8.11
N ARG A 303 -23.83 8.17 -8.07
CA ARG A 303 -25.02 7.84 -8.85
C ARG A 303 -26.28 8.07 -8.03
N TRP A 304 -27.32 8.55 -8.70
CA TRP A 304 -28.61 8.88 -8.10
C TRP A 304 -29.72 8.07 -8.78
N ARG A 305 -30.78 7.77 -8.02
CA ARG A 305 -32.04 7.22 -8.52
C ARG A 305 -32.96 8.34 -9.01
N ASP A 306 -34.05 7.95 -9.66
CA ASP A 306 -35.08 8.88 -10.15
C ASP A 306 -35.77 9.65 -9.01
N ASP A 307 -35.82 9.07 -7.80
CA ASP A 307 -36.35 9.73 -6.59
C ASP A 307 -35.36 10.71 -5.93
N GLY A 308 -34.18 10.91 -6.56
CA GLY A 308 -33.13 11.79 -6.09
C GLY A 308 -32.28 11.23 -4.94
N THR A 309 -32.46 9.97 -4.54
CA THR A 309 -31.64 9.29 -3.52
C THR A 309 -30.39 8.64 -4.12
N PRO A 310 -29.32 8.39 -3.34
CA PRO A 310 -28.15 7.66 -3.83
C PRO A 310 -28.49 6.26 -4.34
N ALA A 311 -28.00 5.90 -5.53
CA ALA A 311 -28.33 4.64 -6.21
C ALA A 311 -27.77 3.39 -5.51
N ALA A 312 -26.64 3.53 -4.82
CA ALA A 312 -26.04 2.46 -4.03
C ALA A 312 -26.74 2.22 -2.69
N GLY A 313 -27.74 3.05 -2.34
CA GLY A 313 -28.45 3.00 -1.06
C GLY A 313 -27.96 4.06 -0.06
N MET A 314 -28.61 4.11 1.10
CA MET A 314 -28.35 5.11 2.16
C MET A 314 -27.47 4.57 3.29
N PHE A 315 -27.14 3.27 3.27
CA PHE A 315 -26.25 2.63 4.25
C PHE A 315 -26.76 2.73 5.70
N GLU A 316 -28.02 2.38 5.97
CA GLU A 316 -28.65 2.48 7.30
C GLU A 316 -27.95 1.66 8.40
N GLY A 317 -27.22 0.59 8.03
CA GLY A 317 -26.41 -0.23 8.94
C GLY A 317 -25.03 0.35 9.29
N TRP A 318 -24.64 1.47 8.68
CA TRP A 318 -23.37 2.15 8.98
C TRP A 318 -23.47 2.98 10.29
N PRO A 319 -22.34 3.36 10.92
CA PRO A 319 -22.37 4.02 12.22
C PRO A 319 -23.09 5.37 12.23
N GLY A 320 -23.41 5.85 13.42
CA GLY A 320 -23.99 7.17 13.62
C GLY A 320 -22.99 8.31 13.44
N THR A 321 -21.68 8.05 13.48
CA THR A 321 -20.63 9.09 13.40
C THR A 321 -19.47 8.67 12.48
N LEU A 322 -18.72 9.64 11.95
CA LEU A 322 -17.51 9.38 11.18
C LEU A 322 -16.38 8.84 12.07
N ARG A 323 -16.30 9.24 13.34
CA ARG A 323 -15.38 8.65 14.33
C ARG A 323 -15.46 7.12 14.43
N GLU A 324 -16.67 6.55 14.34
CA GLU A 324 -16.90 5.10 14.44
C GLU A 324 -16.77 4.37 13.09
N PHE A 325 -16.71 5.10 11.97
CA PHE A 325 -16.57 4.54 10.64
C PHE A 325 -15.17 3.94 10.46
N THR A 326 -15.07 2.76 9.88
CA THR A 326 -13.78 2.12 9.61
C THR A 326 -13.74 1.58 8.19
N MET A 327 -12.63 1.84 7.49
CA MET A 327 -12.38 1.39 6.13
C MET A 327 -11.12 0.52 6.09
N LEU A 328 -11.26 -0.70 5.58
CA LEU A 328 -10.15 -1.59 5.28
C LEU A 328 -9.90 -1.66 3.77
N ASP A 329 -8.65 -1.52 3.38
CA ASP A 329 -8.13 -1.98 2.09
C ASP A 329 -7.24 -3.21 2.32
N PRO A 330 -7.73 -4.45 2.10
CA PRO A 330 -6.98 -5.66 2.41
C PRO A 330 -5.91 -6.01 1.36
N CYS A 331 -5.82 -5.26 0.25
CA CYS A 331 -4.84 -5.46 -0.82
C CYS A 331 -4.31 -4.09 -1.28
N CYS A 332 -3.80 -3.32 -0.31
CA CYS A 332 -3.71 -1.87 -0.50
C CYS A 332 -2.66 -1.40 -1.50
N GLY A 333 -1.71 -2.26 -1.90
CA GLY A 333 -0.65 -1.90 -2.82
C GLY A 333 0.05 -0.62 -2.36
N SER A 334 0.10 0.38 -3.23
CA SER A 334 0.68 1.70 -2.94
C SER A 334 -0.23 2.63 -2.10
N GLY A 335 -1.37 2.15 -1.63
CA GLY A 335 -2.27 2.88 -0.72
C GLY A 335 -3.27 3.81 -1.42
N HIS A 336 -3.60 3.62 -2.69
CA HIS A 336 -4.44 4.56 -3.44
C HIS A 336 -5.85 4.73 -2.84
N PHE A 337 -6.52 3.63 -2.45
CA PHE A 337 -7.80 3.71 -1.72
C PHE A 337 -7.66 4.38 -0.35
N LEU A 338 -6.55 4.13 0.36
CA LEU A 338 -6.28 4.75 1.65
C LEU A 338 -6.11 6.27 1.51
N VAL A 339 -5.33 6.75 0.53
CA VAL A 339 -5.10 8.18 0.28
C VAL A 339 -6.38 8.87 -0.21
N ALA A 340 -7.15 8.24 -1.09
CA ALA A 340 -8.43 8.79 -1.53
C ALA A 340 -9.46 8.85 -0.38
N GLY A 341 -9.54 7.78 0.41
CA GLY A 341 -10.36 7.72 1.63
C GLY A 341 -9.94 8.77 2.65
N PHE A 342 -8.63 8.97 2.84
CA PHE A 342 -8.06 10.02 3.69
C PHE A 342 -8.55 11.41 3.28
N HIS A 343 -8.38 11.79 2.02
CA HIS A 343 -8.79 13.10 1.53
C HIS A 343 -10.29 13.35 1.65
N LEU A 344 -11.10 12.31 1.53
CA LEU A 344 -12.53 12.40 1.74
C LEU A 344 -12.85 12.57 3.23
N LEU A 345 -12.45 11.59 4.06
CA LEU A 345 -12.82 11.53 5.48
C LEU A 345 -12.33 12.72 6.29
N VAL A 346 -11.12 13.25 6.02
CA VAL A 346 -10.61 14.43 6.75
C VAL A 346 -11.55 15.61 6.58
N ARG A 347 -11.99 15.90 5.34
CA ARG A 347 -12.91 16.99 5.07
C ARG A 347 -14.27 16.76 5.72
N LEU A 348 -14.80 15.54 5.63
CA LEU A 348 -16.08 15.21 6.25
C LEU A 348 -16.04 15.37 7.77
N ARG A 349 -14.95 14.94 8.42
CA ARG A 349 -14.78 15.05 9.88
C ARG A 349 -14.54 16.48 10.34
N MET A 350 -13.77 17.28 9.60
CA MET A 350 -13.64 18.72 9.88
C MET A 350 -15.02 19.38 9.97
N HIS A 351 -15.92 19.05 9.05
CA HIS A 351 -17.27 19.61 9.02
C HIS A 351 -18.20 19.03 10.08
N ASP A 352 -18.38 17.70 10.10
CA ASP A 352 -19.38 17.05 10.94
C ASP A 352 -19.00 17.05 12.43
N GLU A 353 -17.71 17.01 12.74
CA GLU A 353 -17.18 16.95 14.10
C GLU A 353 -16.52 18.27 14.54
N ARG A 354 -16.50 19.29 13.68
CA ARG A 354 -15.90 20.62 13.94
C ARG A 354 -14.44 20.57 14.36
N LEU A 355 -13.70 19.62 13.79
CA LEU A 355 -12.26 19.45 14.04
C LEU A 355 -11.46 20.43 13.17
N SER A 356 -10.33 20.90 13.70
CA SER A 356 -9.31 21.54 12.85
C SER A 356 -8.77 20.56 11.81
N ALA A 357 -8.16 21.06 10.74
CA ALA A 357 -7.50 20.23 9.72
C ALA A 357 -6.49 19.28 10.36
N LYS A 358 -5.67 19.78 11.30
CA LYS A 358 -4.69 18.98 12.03
C LYS A 358 -5.35 17.86 12.84
N GLU A 359 -6.39 18.18 13.61
CA GLU A 359 -7.10 17.20 14.44
C GLU A 359 -7.81 16.15 13.59
N ALA A 360 -8.46 16.56 12.50
CA ALA A 360 -9.15 15.66 11.57
C ALA A 360 -8.16 14.72 10.87
N VAL A 361 -7.01 15.22 10.41
CA VAL A 361 -5.92 14.39 9.85
C VAL A 361 -5.48 13.34 10.87
N ASP A 362 -5.21 13.74 12.12
CA ASP A 362 -4.77 12.81 13.16
C ASP A 362 -5.84 11.79 13.52
N ALA A 363 -7.10 12.21 13.57
CA ALA A 363 -8.23 11.33 13.88
C ALA A 363 -8.45 10.30 12.76
N VAL A 364 -8.41 10.71 11.48
CA VAL A 364 -8.60 9.81 10.33
C VAL A 364 -7.51 8.74 10.24
N LEU A 365 -6.25 9.13 10.39
CA LEU A 365 -5.13 8.18 10.36
C LEU A 365 -5.20 7.15 11.50
N ARG A 366 -5.64 7.59 12.69
CA ARG A 366 -5.70 6.74 13.88
C ARG A 366 -6.92 5.83 13.90
N GLU A 367 -8.07 6.34 13.50
CA GLU A 367 -9.38 5.73 13.80
C GLU A 367 -10.05 5.10 12.56
N ASN A 368 -9.83 5.65 11.36
CA ASN A 368 -10.68 5.32 10.21
C ASN A 368 -10.03 4.43 9.14
N LEU A 369 -8.72 4.58 8.88
CA LEU A 369 -8.06 3.94 7.74
C LEU A 369 -7.17 2.77 8.14
N PHE A 370 -7.37 1.63 7.48
CA PHE A 370 -6.68 0.38 7.75
C PHE A 370 -6.24 -0.29 6.44
N GLY A 371 -5.00 -0.75 6.38
CA GLY A 371 -4.41 -1.35 5.17
C GLY A 371 -3.67 -2.66 5.44
N LEU A 372 -3.88 -3.64 4.57
CA LEU A 372 -3.06 -4.85 4.51
C LEU A 372 -2.52 -5.02 3.10
N GLU A 373 -1.28 -5.49 3.01
CA GLU A 373 -0.65 -5.79 1.73
C GLU A 373 0.35 -6.93 1.89
N ILE A 374 0.51 -7.77 0.88
CA ILE A 374 1.39 -8.94 0.96
C ILE A 374 2.86 -8.54 0.80
N ASP A 375 3.15 -7.50 0.02
CA ASP A 375 4.51 -7.02 -0.21
C ASP A 375 4.89 -5.89 0.76
N ALA A 376 5.94 -6.10 1.55
CA ALA A 376 6.45 -5.11 2.50
C ALA A 376 6.84 -3.79 1.82
N ARG A 377 7.31 -3.82 0.57
CA ARG A 377 7.70 -2.62 -0.19
C ARG A 377 6.49 -1.76 -0.51
N CYS A 378 5.37 -2.38 -0.85
CA CYS A 378 4.10 -1.68 -1.06
C CYS A 378 3.59 -1.05 0.24
N THR A 379 3.70 -1.74 1.38
CA THR A 379 3.31 -1.14 2.67
C THR A 379 4.13 0.12 3.01
N GLN A 380 5.43 0.13 2.69
CA GLN A 380 6.27 1.32 2.83
C GLN A 380 5.77 2.47 1.93
N ILE A 381 5.43 2.18 0.68
CA ILE A 381 4.91 3.18 -0.27
C ILE A 381 3.55 3.71 0.20
N ALA A 382 2.63 2.85 0.64
CA ALA A 382 1.33 3.25 1.15
C ALA A 382 1.46 4.15 2.39
N ALA A 383 2.34 3.79 3.32
CA ALA A 383 2.65 4.62 4.48
C ALA A 383 3.26 5.98 4.08
N PHE A 384 4.15 5.99 3.10
CA PHE A 384 4.80 7.22 2.61
C PHE A 384 3.78 8.13 1.91
N ALA A 385 2.91 7.56 1.07
CA ALA A 385 1.85 8.28 0.37
C ALA A 385 0.85 8.89 1.34
N LEU A 386 0.43 8.16 2.39
CA LEU A 386 -0.44 8.72 3.43
C LEU A 386 0.25 9.82 4.25
N ALA A 387 1.53 9.67 4.59
CA ALA A 387 2.27 10.71 5.30
C ALA A 387 2.39 11.98 4.45
N MET A 388 2.73 11.84 3.17
CA MET A 388 2.75 12.94 2.21
C MET A 388 1.38 13.61 2.09
N ALA A 389 0.31 12.83 1.97
CA ALA A 389 -1.06 13.36 1.91
C ALA A 389 -1.42 14.14 3.19
N ALA A 390 -0.98 13.67 4.35
CA ALA A 390 -1.22 14.31 5.64
C ALA A 390 -0.48 15.64 5.80
N TRP A 391 0.80 15.69 5.45
CA TRP A 391 1.59 16.92 5.55
C TRP A 391 1.23 17.96 4.47
N LYS A 392 0.78 17.50 3.30
CA LYS A 392 0.31 18.37 2.21
C LYS A 392 -1.15 18.78 2.37
N PHE A 393 -1.87 18.24 3.35
CA PHE A 393 -3.27 18.61 3.56
C PHE A 393 -3.35 20.09 3.95
N PRO A 394 -4.25 20.89 3.34
CA PRO A 394 -4.36 22.31 3.65
C PRO A 394 -5.00 22.52 5.03
N ASP A 395 -4.48 23.48 5.77
CA ASP A 395 -5.09 24.02 6.98
C ASP A 395 -6.32 24.89 6.65
N GLU A 396 -6.89 25.52 7.66
CA GLU A 396 -8.06 26.39 7.53
C GLU A 396 -7.80 27.64 6.65
N ASN A 397 -6.53 28.03 6.49
CA ASN A 397 -6.11 29.15 5.65
C ASN A 397 -5.73 28.73 4.22
N GLY A 398 -5.72 27.43 3.95
CA GLY A 398 -5.32 26.87 2.66
C GLY A 398 -3.82 26.55 2.56
N GLU A 399 -3.05 26.74 3.62
CA GLU A 399 -1.61 26.47 3.65
C GLU A 399 -1.35 25.01 4.03
N PRO A 400 -0.31 24.35 3.48
CA PRO A 400 0.03 22.99 3.88
C PRO A 400 0.31 22.87 5.38
N LEU A 401 -0.21 21.82 6.03
CA LEU A 401 0.08 21.54 7.45
C LEU A 401 1.58 21.35 7.73
N GLY A 402 2.36 20.99 6.71
CA GLY A 402 3.81 20.82 6.79
C GLY A 402 4.23 19.58 7.58
N TYR A 403 5.54 19.39 7.69
CA TYR A 403 6.08 18.28 8.47
C TYR A 403 5.70 18.41 9.94
N ARG A 404 5.19 17.32 10.48
CA ARG A 404 4.94 17.11 11.91
C ARG A 404 4.91 15.62 12.22
N PRO A 405 5.15 15.20 13.47
CA PRO A 405 4.86 13.84 13.89
C PRO A 405 3.40 13.47 13.59
N LEU A 406 3.22 12.28 13.01
CA LEU A 406 1.91 11.71 12.71
C LEU A 406 1.58 10.61 13.72
N PRO A 407 0.29 10.34 14.01
CA PRO A 407 -0.10 9.16 14.77
C PRO A 407 0.34 7.87 14.05
N PRO A 408 0.44 6.74 14.78
CA PRO A 408 0.73 5.45 14.16
C PRO A 408 -0.25 5.13 13.03
N LEU A 409 0.27 4.72 11.87
CA LEU A 409 -0.54 4.31 10.73
C LEU A 409 -0.98 2.85 10.90
N ASN A 410 -2.24 2.54 10.61
CA ASN A 410 -2.75 1.17 10.67
C ASN A 410 -2.53 0.42 9.34
N ILE A 411 -1.28 0.34 8.89
CA ILE A 411 -0.87 -0.39 7.68
C ILE A 411 0.07 -1.52 8.08
N ALA A 412 -0.18 -2.74 7.63
CA ALA A 412 0.66 -3.88 7.97
C ALA A 412 0.97 -4.79 6.77
N CYS A 413 2.19 -5.34 6.79
CA CYS A 413 2.60 -6.36 5.83
C CYS A 413 2.00 -7.72 6.26
N SER A 414 1.03 -8.18 5.50
CA SER A 414 0.36 -9.46 5.67
C SER A 414 1.16 -10.64 5.11
N GLY A 415 2.16 -10.39 4.25
CA GLY A 415 3.01 -11.42 3.65
C GLY A 415 4.29 -11.71 4.43
N GLN A 416 4.51 -11.03 5.55
CA GLN A 416 5.69 -11.25 6.38
C GLN A 416 5.61 -12.63 7.04
N GLY A 417 6.48 -13.54 6.59
CA GLY A 417 6.69 -14.82 7.26
C GLY A 417 7.37 -14.65 8.61
N VAL A 418 7.27 -15.67 9.47
CA VAL A 418 7.97 -15.71 10.76
C VAL A 418 9.48 -15.82 10.57
N VAL A 419 10.22 -15.16 11.45
CA VAL A 419 11.69 -15.19 11.51
C VAL A 419 12.11 -15.96 12.76
N GLY A 420 13.19 -16.75 12.65
CA GLY A 420 13.68 -17.57 13.76
C GLY A 420 12.88 -18.85 13.99
N THR A 421 13.22 -19.59 15.06
CA THR A 421 12.56 -20.84 15.41
C THR A 421 11.31 -20.60 16.26
N LYS A 422 10.42 -21.60 16.31
CA LYS A 422 9.20 -21.56 17.15
C LYS A 422 9.55 -21.39 18.64
N GLU A 423 10.67 -21.95 19.09
CA GLU A 423 11.18 -21.77 20.46
C GLU A 423 11.64 -20.33 20.72
N GLN A 424 12.25 -19.67 19.73
CA GLN A 424 12.60 -18.25 19.87
C GLN A 424 11.34 -17.38 19.93
N TRP A 425 10.33 -17.72 19.12
CA TRP A 425 9.05 -17.02 19.08
C TRP A 425 8.25 -17.15 20.38
N THR A 426 8.22 -18.35 20.97
CA THR A 426 7.47 -18.61 22.21
C THR A 426 8.13 -18.04 23.47
N LYS A 427 9.42 -17.66 23.41
CA LYS A 427 10.09 -16.98 24.54
C LYS A 427 9.47 -15.61 24.86
N PHE A 428 8.78 -14.98 23.92
CA PHE A 428 8.04 -13.74 24.20
C PHE A 428 6.84 -13.93 25.12
N ALA A 429 6.42 -15.17 25.36
CA ALA A 429 5.32 -15.48 26.27
C ALA A 429 5.64 -15.28 27.76
N ASP A 430 6.91 -15.11 28.12
CA ASP A 430 7.37 -14.82 29.49
C ASP A 430 6.73 -15.71 30.58
N GLY A 431 6.40 -16.96 30.26
CA GLY A 431 5.81 -17.94 31.16
C GLY A 431 4.28 -18.09 31.13
N ASP A 432 3.56 -17.26 30.35
CA ASP A 432 2.11 -17.40 30.15
C ASP A 432 1.83 -18.55 29.16
N SER A 433 1.27 -19.65 29.67
CA SER A 433 0.95 -20.84 28.87
C SER A 433 -0.09 -20.57 27.79
N ARG A 434 -1.08 -19.72 28.08
CA ARG A 434 -2.15 -19.35 27.15
C ARG A 434 -1.57 -18.53 26.00
N PHE A 435 -0.79 -17.50 26.33
CA PHE A 435 -0.10 -16.66 25.34
C PHE A 435 0.90 -17.47 24.51
N LYS A 436 1.62 -18.42 25.12
CA LYS A 436 2.52 -19.33 24.42
C LYS A 436 1.79 -20.14 23.35
N GLU A 437 0.68 -20.78 23.69
CA GLU A 437 -0.13 -21.53 22.71
C GLU A 437 -0.64 -20.63 21.57
N GLY A 438 -1.10 -19.42 21.88
CA GLY A 438 -1.51 -18.44 20.87
C GLY A 438 -0.36 -18.07 19.91
N MET A 439 0.83 -17.84 20.45
CA MET A 439 2.05 -17.54 19.68
C MET A 439 2.50 -18.74 18.82
N GLU A 440 2.37 -19.97 19.30
CA GLU A 440 2.66 -21.18 18.52
C GLU A 440 1.73 -21.35 17.32
N ARG A 441 0.43 -21.08 17.51
CA ARG A 441 -0.57 -21.17 16.43
C ARG A 441 -0.40 -20.04 15.41
N LEU A 442 -0.12 -18.81 15.88
CA LEU A 442 0.22 -17.70 14.98
C LEU A 442 1.50 -18.01 14.20
N TYR A 443 2.49 -18.62 14.83
CA TYR A 443 3.71 -19.04 14.14
C TYR A 443 3.39 -19.98 12.97
N ASP A 444 2.61 -21.04 13.22
CA ASP A 444 2.25 -22.02 12.17
C ASP A 444 1.39 -21.40 11.06
N LEU A 445 0.49 -20.48 11.40
CA LEU A 445 -0.37 -19.80 10.44
C LEU A 445 0.42 -18.85 9.53
N PHE A 446 1.29 -18.02 10.11
CA PHE A 446 2.08 -17.02 9.39
C PHE A 446 3.30 -17.60 8.66
N GLN A 447 3.66 -18.88 8.87
CA GLN A 447 4.57 -19.58 7.96
C GLN A 447 4.08 -19.56 6.50
N LYS A 448 2.75 -19.50 6.28
CA LYS A 448 2.14 -19.43 4.95
C LYS A 448 1.84 -17.99 4.48
N ALA A 449 2.14 -17.00 5.31
CA ALA A 449 1.90 -15.58 5.01
C ALA A 449 2.48 -15.14 3.65
N PRO A 450 3.70 -15.54 3.25
CA PRO A 450 4.26 -15.11 1.96
C PRO A 450 3.41 -15.51 0.74
N THR A 451 2.57 -16.54 0.85
CA THR A 451 1.67 -16.98 -0.22
C THR A 451 0.23 -16.52 -0.01
N LEU A 452 -0.25 -16.51 1.24
CA LEU A 452 -1.67 -16.26 1.54
C LEU A 452 -1.98 -14.79 1.83
N GLY A 453 -1.02 -14.03 2.38
CA GLY A 453 -1.21 -12.63 2.76
C GLY A 453 -2.46 -12.43 3.63
N SER A 454 -3.28 -11.44 3.26
CA SER A 454 -4.55 -11.10 3.90
C SER A 454 -5.70 -12.08 3.66
N LEU A 455 -5.49 -13.18 2.93
CA LEU A 455 -6.46 -14.29 2.98
C LEU A 455 -6.48 -15.00 4.33
N ILE A 456 -5.39 -14.89 5.10
CA ILE A 456 -5.27 -15.50 6.41
C ILE A 456 -6.41 -15.01 7.32
N ASP A 457 -7.06 -15.97 7.97
CA ASP A 457 -8.00 -15.72 9.05
C ASP A 457 -7.45 -16.25 10.37
N PRO A 458 -6.85 -15.38 11.21
CA PRO A 458 -6.35 -15.78 12.52
C PRO A 458 -7.43 -16.38 13.42
N ARG A 459 -8.72 -16.03 13.24
CA ARG A 459 -9.83 -16.53 14.08
C ARG A 459 -9.96 -18.06 14.00
N THR A 460 -9.65 -18.64 12.86
CA THR A 460 -9.77 -20.11 12.61
C THR A 460 -8.86 -21.00 13.45
N VAL A 461 -7.81 -20.43 14.06
CA VAL A 461 -6.88 -21.16 14.95
C VAL A 461 -6.92 -20.64 16.39
N ALA A 462 -7.76 -19.64 16.64
CA ALA A 462 -7.72 -18.75 17.79
C ALA A 462 -9.01 -18.78 18.62
N ASP A 463 -9.84 -19.82 18.48
CA ASP A 463 -11.09 -19.89 19.24
C ASP A 463 -10.83 -19.92 20.76
N ASP A 464 -11.60 -19.09 21.47
CA ASP A 464 -11.61 -18.79 22.91
C ASP A 464 -10.37 -18.14 23.54
N LEU A 465 -9.22 -18.07 22.87
CA LEU A 465 -8.02 -17.45 23.45
C LEU A 465 -7.99 -15.91 23.27
N PHE A 466 -8.66 -15.41 22.23
CA PHE A 466 -8.54 -14.05 21.73
C PHE A 466 -9.81 -13.19 21.89
N THR A 467 -10.81 -13.69 22.63
CA THR A 467 -11.95 -12.87 23.12
C THR A 467 -11.51 -11.72 24.04
N LEU A 468 -10.26 -11.73 24.54
CA LEU A 468 -9.62 -10.62 25.26
C LEU A 468 -8.87 -9.61 24.36
N GLY A 469 -8.98 -9.75 23.02
CA GLY A 469 -8.52 -8.76 22.05
C GLY A 469 -7.05 -8.90 21.65
N PHE A 470 -6.77 -8.96 20.35
CA PHE A 470 -5.41 -8.88 19.79
C PHE A 470 -4.65 -7.62 20.24
N ASP A 471 -5.34 -6.59 20.72
CA ASP A 471 -4.75 -5.41 21.35
C ASP A 471 -3.99 -5.76 22.65
N ALA A 472 -4.46 -6.74 23.43
CA ALA A 472 -3.74 -7.25 24.59
C ALA A 472 -2.48 -8.03 24.17
N LEU A 473 -2.55 -8.78 23.06
CA LEU A 473 -1.39 -9.45 22.48
C LEU A 473 -0.32 -8.44 22.03
N LYS A 474 -0.76 -7.40 21.31
CA LYS A 474 0.09 -6.30 20.86
C LYS A 474 0.73 -5.57 22.05
N GLY A 475 -0.04 -5.24 23.08
CA GLY A 475 0.48 -4.59 24.30
C GLY A 475 1.49 -5.46 25.07
N THR A 476 1.24 -6.76 25.17
CA THR A 476 2.18 -7.72 25.80
C THR A 476 3.45 -7.84 24.97
N LEU A 477 3.35 -7.91 23.65
CA LEU A 477 4.49 -7.99 22.74
C LEU A 477 5.33 -6.70 22.77
N ASP A 478 4.69 -5.54 22.76
CA ASP A 478 5.36 -4.24 22.93
C ASP A 478 6.11 -4.16 24.26
N THR A 479 5.52 -4.70 25.34
CA THR A 479 6.14 -4.76 26.66
C THR A 479 7.33 -5.74 26.68
N ALA A 480 7.18 -6.92 26.07
CA ALA A 480 8.24 -7.91 25.96
C ALA A 480 9.44 -7.38 25.16
N LEU A 481 9.17 -6.60 24.11
CA LEU A 481 10.20 -6.04 23.25
C LEU A 481 10.99 -4.91 23.88
N LYS A 482 10.31 -4.00 24.59
CA LYS A 482 10.95 -2.97 25.42
C LYS A 482 11.87 -3.58 26.48
N LYS A 483 11.49 -4.75 27.06
CA LYS A 483 12.36 -5.49 27.99
C LYS A 483 13.58 -6.10 27.32
N THR A 484 13.53 -6.44 26.03
CA THR A 484 14.65 -7.06 25.29
C THR A 484 15.64 -6.07 24.66
N GLU A 485 15.23 -4.82 24.37
CA GLU A 485 16.14 -3.77 23.88
C GLU A 485 17.33 -3.52 24.83
N THR A 486 17.16 -3.77 26.13
CA THR A 486 18.22 -3.61 27.13
C THR A 486 19.29 -4.72 27.11
N LYS A 487 19.13 -5.81 26.34
CA LYS A 487 20.02 -6.99 26.39
C LYS A 487 20.94 -7.22 25.18
N GLY A 488 20.96 -6.33 24.18
CA GLY A 488 22.01 -6.31 23.15
C GLY A 488 22.16 -7.58 22.29
N ASP A 489 21.11 -8.39 22.13
CA ASP A 489 21.09 -9.61 21.29
C ASP A 489 20.42 -9.28 19.93
N PRO A 490 21.18 -9.17 18.82
CA PRO A 490 20.67 -8.76 17.52
C PRO A 490 19.62 -9.73 16.94
N ASP A 491 19.79 -11.04 17.19
CA ASP A 491 18.87 -12.06 16.67
C ASP A 491 17.51 -11.97 17.38
N ARG A 492 17.50 -11.64 18.68
CA ARG A 492 16.26 -11.37 19.42
C ARG A 492 15.54 -10.11 18.94
N SER A 493 16.28 -9.08 18.51
CA SER A 493 15.70 -7.85 17.96
C SER A 493 14.95 -8.13 16.65
N ALA A 494 15.57 -8.88 15.73
CA ALA A 494 14.96 -9.21 14.43
C ALA A 494 13.68 -10.06 14.56
N VAL A 495 13.71 -11.12 15.39
CA VAL A 495 12.51 -11.93 15.68
C VAL A 495 11.43 -11.07 16.34
N GLY A 496 11.83 -10.15 17.21
CA GLY A 496 10.93 -9.24 17.90
C GLY A 496 10.18 -8.28 16.99
N VAL A 497 10.90 -7.61 16.09
CA VAL A 497 10.30 -6.72 15.06
C VAL A 497 9.37 -7.51 14.14
N ALA A 498 9.77 -8.72 13.72
CA ALA A 498 8.92 -9.59 12.91
C ALA A 498 7.62 -9.97 13.65
N ALA A 499 7.72 -10.29 14.94
CA ALA A 499 6.56 -10.59 15.77
C ALA A 499 5.61 -9.38 15.89
N GLN A 500 6.14 -8.15 16.04
CA GLN A 500 5.34 -6.93 16.06
C GLN A 500 4.58 -6.72 14.76
N GLY A 501 5.25 -6.88 13.62
CA GLY A 501 4.62 -6.80 12.30
C GLY A 501 3.49 -7.81 12.14
N ILE A 502 3.72 -9.07 12.54
CA ILE A 502 2.72 -10.14 12.49
C ILE A 502 1.56 -9.87 13.46
N ALA A 503 1.82 -9.41 14.68
CA ALA A 503 0.78 -9.07 15.64
C ALA A 503 -0.10 -7.91 15.14
N LEU A 504 0.50 -6.87 14.53
CA LEU A 504 -0.27 -5.80 13.90
C LEU A 504 -1.12 -6.35 12.75
N ALA A 505 -0.53 -7.13 11.83
CA ALA A 505 -1.26 -7.73 10.72
C ALA A 505 -2.43 -8.60 11.20
N ALA A 506 -2.21 -9.47 12.20
CA ALA A 506 -3.25 -10.31 12.80
C ALA A 506 -4.35 -9.47 13.49
N SER A 507 -3.99 -8.38 14.18
CA SER A 507 -4.96 -7.47 14.79
C SER A 507 -5.85 -6.82 13.72
N LEU A 508 -5.30 -6.43 12.58
CA LEU A 508 -6.08 -5.88 11.48
C LEU A 508 -6.95 -6.95 10.79
N MET A 509 -6.46 -8.19 10.70
CA MET A 509 -7.17 -9.31 10.08
C MET A 509 -8.29 -9.92 10.96
N THR A 510 -8.38 -9.55 12.23
CA THR A 510 -9.40 -10.09 13.15
C THR A 510 -10.52 -9.09 13.45
N ARG A 511 -10.32 -7.82 13.08
CA ARG A 511 -11.33 -6.77 13.18
C ARG A 511 -12.36 -6.88 12.07
N GLU A 512 -13.54 -6.34 12.37
CA GLU A 512 -14.59 -6.12 11.40
C GLU A 512 -14.68 -4.63 11.06
N TYR A 513 -14.99 -4.34 9.80
CA TYR A 513 -14.94 -2.99 9.23
C TYR A 513 -16.29 -2.57 8.69
N THR A 514 -16.54 -1.26 8.68
CA THR A 514 -17.76 -0.70 8.09
C THR A 514 -17.72 -0.80 6.57
N LEU A 515 -16.57 -0.47 5.97
CA LEU A 515 -16.33 -0.57 4.54
C LEU A 515 -15.07 -1.40 4.28
N VAL A 516 -15.15 -2.39 3.40
CA VAL A 516 -13.99 -3.07 2.85
C VAL A 516 -13.92 -2.70 1.37
N ALA A 517 -12.91 -1.92 0.97
CA ALA A 517 -12.80 -1.44 -0.41
C ALA A 517 -11.39 -1.63 -0.96
N THR A 518 -11.27 -2.31 -2.10
CA THR A 518 -9.97 -2.63 -2.71
C THR A 518 -10.08 -3.06 -4.17
N ASN A 519 -8.94 -3.19 -4.81
CA ASN A 519 -8.76 -3.92 -6.06
C ASN A 519 -8.08 -5.26 -5.75
N VAL A 520 -8.86 -6.34 -5.74
CA VAL A 520 -8.37 -7.66 -5.31
C VAL A 520 -7.34 -8.23 -6.31
N PRO A 521 -6.42 -9.10 -5.89
CA PRO A 521 -5.49 -9.75 -6.80
C PRO A 521 -6.18 -10.78 -7.70
N TYR A 522 -5.85 -10.77 -9.00
CA TYR A 522 -6.44 -11.67 -9.99
C TYR A 522 -5.50 -12.83 -10.30
N LEU A 523 -5.94 -14.06 -10.04
CA LEU A 523 -5.14 -15.25 -10.36
C LEU A 523 -6.04 -16.47 -10.49
N ALA A 524 -6.30 -16.87 -11.73
CA ALA A 524 -7.10 -18.04 -12.05
C ALA A 524 -6.48 -19.31 -11.45
N ARG A 525 -7.33 -20.25 -10.98
CA ARG A 525 -6.92 -21.50 -10.31
C ARG A 525 -5.84 -22.28 -11.04
N GLY A 526 -5.88 -22.30 -12.37
CA GLY A 526 -4.89 -22.99 -13.20
C GLY A 526 -3.46 -22.45 -13.07
N LYS A 527 -3.24 -21.25 -12.54
CA LYS A 527 -1.93 -20.64 -12.36
C LYS A 527 -1.42 -20.68 -10.92
N GLN A 528 -2.26 -21.04 -9.95
CA GLN A 528 -1.90 -21.03 -8.53
C GLN A 528 -0.95 -22.17 -8.19
N ASP A 529 -0.02 -21.92 -7.27
CA ASP A 529 0.77 -22.98 -6.63
C ASP A 529 -0.10 -23.85 -5.71
N GLU A 530 0.49 -24.93 -5.17
CA GLU A 530 -0.25 -25.89 -4.34
C GLU A 530 -0.71 -25.26 -3.02
N VAL A 531 0.11 -24.41 -2.39
CA VAL A 531 -0.25 -23.80 -1.10
C VAL A 531 -1.49 -22.92 -1.23
N LEU A 532 -1.53 -22.03 -2.22
CA LEU A 532 -2.68 -21.15 -2.44
C LEU A 532 -3.91 -21.95 -2.89
N ARG A 533 -3.74 -22.88 -3.83
CA ARG A 533 -4.85 -23.70 -4.36
C ARG A 533 -5.52 -24.50 -3.25
N ASP A 534 -4.73 -25.18 -2.44
CA ASP A 534 -5.24 -26.06 -1.37
C ASP A 534 -5.90 -25.23 -0.26
N TYR A 535 -5.37 -24.04 0.03
CA TYR A 535 -5.99 -23.12 0.98
C TYR A 535 -7.36 -22.62 0.50
N LEU A 536 -7.47 -22.17 -0.76
CA LEU A 536 -8.75 -21.73 -1.32
C LEU A 536 -9.76 -22.87 -1.42
N GLU A 537 -9.31 -24.08 -1.76
CA GLU A 537 -10.17 -25.25 -1.82
C GLU A 537 -10.74 -25.65 -0.45
N LYS A 538 -9.94 -25.52 0.60
CA LYS A 538 -10.36 -25.81 1.97
C LYS A 538 -11.24 -24.71 2.56
N SER A 539 -10.86 -23.44 2.39
CA SER A 539 -11.46 -22.31 3.12
C SER A 539 -12.63 -21.69 2.35
N TYR A 540 -12.57 -21.67 1.01
CA TYR A 540 -13.58 -21.04 0.15
C TYR A 540 -13.98 -21.96 -1.01
N PRO A 541 -14.55 -23.15 -0.74
CA PRO A 541 -14.77 -24.19 -1.75
C PRO A 541 -15.66 -23.77 -2.92
N ALA A 542 -16.59 -22.83 -2.70
CA ALA A 542 -17.44 -22.26 -3.76
C ALA A 542 -16.70 -21.20 -4.60
N ALA A 543 -15.75 -20.47 -4.02
CA ALA A 543 -15.03 -19.36 -4.64
C ALA A 543 -13.62 -19.73 -5.16
N LYS A 544 -13.19 -20.99 -5.00
CA LYS A 544 -11.82 -21.47 -5.29
C LYS A 544 -11.33 -21.34 -6.74
N ALA A 545 -12.18 -20.95 -7.68
CA ALA A 545 -11.86 -20.91 -9.11
C ALA A 545 -10.96 -19.72 -9.50
N ASP A 546 -10.95 -18.65 -8.72
CA ASP A 546 -10.06 -17.50 -8.88
C ASP A 546 -9.66 -16.96 -7.50
N LEU A 547 -8.45 -16.39 -7.40
CA LEU A 547 -8.01 -15.67 -6.22
C LEU A 547 -8.92 -14.47 -5.90
N ALA A 548 -9.40 -13.78 -6.94
CA ALA A 548 -10.29 -12.63 -6.80
C ALA A 548 -11.59 -13.01 -6.06
N THR A 549 -12.20 -14.14 -6.41
CA THR A 549 -13.43 -14.62 -5.75
C THR A 549 -13.17 -15.12 -4.33
N GLY A 550 -11.99 -15.70 -4.06
CA GLY A 550 -11.56 -15.98 -2.68
C GLY A 550 -11.47 -14.71 -1.83
N PHE A 551 -10.94 -13.63 -2.40
CA PHE A 551 -10.88 -12.33 -1.73
C PHE A 551 -12.25 -11.65 -1.56
N LEU A 552 -13.24 -11.92 -2.42
CA LEU A 552 -14.61 -11.46 -2.18
C LEU A 552 -15.20 -12.11 -0.93
N GLU A 553 -15.08 -13.42 -0.76
CA GLU A 553 -15.51 -14.10 0.48
C GLU A 553 -14.75 -13.56 1.70
N ARG A 554 -13.43 -13.46 1.60
CA ARG A 554 -12.62 -12.89 2.68
C ARG A 554 -13.02 -11.45 3.04
N SER A 555 -13.34 -10.63 2.04
CA SER A 555 -13.78 -9.25 2.26
C SER A 555 -15.16 -9.17 2.91
N LEU A 556 -16.05 -10.13 2.64
CA LEU A 556 -17.30 -10.27 3.38
C LEU A 556 -17.04 -10.66 4.84
N ASP A 557 -16.08 -11.54 5.11
CA ASP A 557 -15.69 -11.91 6.49
C ASP A 557 -15.05 -10.76 7.29
N TYR A 558 -14.48 -9.77 6.59
CA TYR A 558 -13.97 -8.52 7.16
C TYR A 558 -15.08 -7.48 7.37
N SER A 559 -16.23 -7.62 6.71
CA SER A 559 -17.32 -6.68 6.86
C SER A 559 -18.11 -7.00 8.12
N ARG A 560 -18.30 -5.99 8.96
CA ARG A 560 -19.19 -6.11 10.12
C ARG A 560 -20.65 -6.35 9.66
N PRO A 561 -21.54 -6.87 10.53
CA PRO A 561 -22.97 -6.87 10.25
C PRO A 561 -23.49 -5.46 9.89
N GLY A 562 -24.15 -5.34 8.73
CA GLY A 562 -24.60 -4.04 8.19
C GLY A 562 -23.50 -3.20 7.49
N GLY A 563 -22.27 -3.71 7.40
CA GLY A 563 -21.18 -3.13 6.63
C GLY A 563 -21.29 -3.37 5.12
N THR A 564 -20.25 -3.02 4.37
CA THR A 564 -20.26 -3.12 2.91
C THR A 564 -18.89 -3.50 2.36
N THR A 565 -18.90 -4.35 1.33
CA THR A 565 -17.71 -4.69 0.52
C THR A 565 -17.84 -4.06 -0.88
N ALA A 566 -16.83 -3.30 -1.31
CA ALA A 566 -16.80 -2.58 -2.57
C ALA A 566 -15.49 -2.86 -3.34
N LEU A 567 -15.53 -3.78 -4.30
CA LEU A 567 -14.33 -4.35 -4.90
C LEU A 567 -14.24 -4.10 -6.40
N VAL A 568 -13.03 -3.84 -6.88
CA VAL A 568 -12.69 -3.98 -8.31
C VAL A 568 -12.32 -5.45 -8.57
N MET A 569 -13.05 -6.11 -9.46
CA MET A 569 -12.94 -7.55 -9.71
C MET A 569 -13.22 -7.93 -11.18
N PRO A 570 -12.76 -9.10 -11.65
CA PRO A 570 -13.17 -9.63 -12.96
C PRO A 570 -14.68 -9.91 -13.00
N GLN A 571 -15.32 -9.78 -14.16
CA GLN A 571 -16.78 -9.95 -14.31
C GLN A 571 -17.22 -11.39 -14.59
N ASN A 572 -16.29 -12.29 -14.90
CA ASN A 572 -16.57 -13.67 -15.35
C ASN A 572 -17.42 -14.49 -14.36
N TRP A 573 -17.28 -14.27 -13.06
CA TRP A 573 -18.04 -14.97 -12.03
C TRP A 573 -19.54 -14.62 -12.02
N LEU A 574 -19.95 -13.52 -12.65
CA LEU A 574 -21.35 -13.10 -12.73
C LEU A 574 -22.19 -13.99 -13.67
N PHE A 575 -21.57 -14.58 -14.70
CA PHE A 575 -22.32 -15.26 -15.76
C PHE A 575 -21.81 -16.67 -16.10
N LEU A 576 -20.56 -17.02 -15.80
CA LEU A 576 -20.05 -18.36 -16.11
C LEU A 576 -20.73 -19.43 -15.23
N LYS A 577 -21.09 -20.56 -15.85
CA LYS A 577 -21.76 -21.70 -15.18
C LYS A 577 -20.93 -22.30 -14.03
N SER A 578 -19.60 -22.28 -14.15
CA SER A 578 -18.70 -22.76 -13.09
C SER A 578 -18.87 -22.03 -11.75
N TYR A 579 -19.40 -20.80 -11.76
CA TYR A 579 -19.64 -19.99 -10.57
C TYR A 579 -21.10 -20.00 -10.09
N GLU A 580 -21.96 -20.86 -10.66
CA GLU A 580 -23.39 -20.93 -10.27
C GLU A 580 -23.56 -21.19 -8.77
N LYS A 581 -22.86 -22.19 -8.22
CA LYS A 581 -22.90 -22.48 -6.78
C LYS A 581 -22.41 -21.31 -5.92
N TYR A 582 -21.44 -20.55 -6.42
CA TYR A 582 -20.92 -19.39 -5.72
C TYR A 582 -21.93 -18.24 -5.68
N ARG A 583 -22.59 -17.95 -6.81
CA ARG A 583 -23.67 -16.96 -6.86
C ARG A 583 -24.85 -17.33 -5.96
N VAL A 584 -25.25 -18.61 -5.93
CA VAL A 584 -26.29 -19.07 -5.00
C VAL A 584 -25.88 -18.78 -3.56
N ARG A 585 -24.65 -19.15 -3.17
CA ARG A 585 -24.11 -18.89 -1.82
C ARG A 585 -24.09 -17.41 -1.45
N LEU A 586 -23.83 -16.50 -2.39
CA LEU A 586 -23.82 -15.05 -2.11
C LEU A 586 -25.23 -14.45 -1.94
N LEU A 587 -26.27 -15.11 -2.46
CA LEU A 587 -27.65 -14.66 -2.39
C LEU A 587 -28.43 -15.25 -1.22
N THR A 588 -27.87 -16.24 -0.53
CA THR A 588 -28.47 -16.98 0.59
C THR A 588 -27.68 -16.75 1.85
#